data_AF-A0AAW8UIW3-F1
#
_entry.id   AF-A0AAW8UIW3-F1
#
_cell.length_a   1.000
_cell.length_b   1.000
_cell.length_c   1.000
_cell.angle_alpha   90.00
_cell.angle_beta   90.00
_cell.angle_gamma   90.00
#
_symmetry.space_group_name_H-M   'P 1'
#
loop_
_entity.id
_entity.type
_entity.pdbx_description
1 polymer ?
#
loop_
_entity_poly.entity_id
_entity_poly.type
_entity_poly.pdbx_seq_one_letter_code
_entity_poly.pdbx_strand_id
1 'polypeptide(L)'
;MENFATEPELVSVIRNKEFTDKTSIPDVGDIYFIHELTSENGWTTIRHSVEFVPNNRADSSEDAGFVSQIFSDVPASIFSLIKAAND
;
A
#
# COMPACT_ATOMS: atom_id res chain seq x y z
N MET A 1 -8.56 -0.57 23.65
CA MET A 1 -7.51 -1.53 23.27
C MET A 1 -6.86 -0.91 22.05
N GLU A 2 -5.57 -0.57 22.11
CA GLU A 2 -4.88 -0.02 20.95
C GLU A 2 -4.65 -1.17 19.97
N ASN A 3 -5.38 -1.15 18.85
CA ASN A 3 -5.22 -2.12 17.78
C ASN A 3 -3.98 -1.74 16.99
N PHE A 4 -2.81 -2.15 17.49
CA PHE A 4 -1.56 -1.92 16.78
C PHE A 4 -1.51 -2.77 15.52
N ALA A 5 -1.22 -2.11 14.39
CA ALA A 5 -0.91 -2.80 13.15
C ALA A 5 0.29 -3.74 13.36
N THR A 6 0.27 -4.89 12.69
CA THR A 6 1.47 -5.75 12.63
C THR A 6 2.57 -5.07 11.82
N GLU A 7 3.80 -5.55 11.97
CA GLU A 7 4.85 -5.17 11.03
C GLU A 7 4.45 -5.56 9.59
N PRO A 8 4.78 -4.75 8.57
CA PRO A 8 4.54 -5.10 7.18
C PRO A 8 5.26 -6.39 6.79
N GLU A 9 4.54 -7.32 6.16
CA GLU A 9 5.06 -8.57 5.63
C GLU A 9 5.10 -8.53 4.10
N LEU A 10 6.24 -8.88 3.51
CA LEU A 10 6.39 -9.02 2.06
C LEU A 10 5.76 -10.33 1.58
N VAL A 11 4.58 -10.26 0.97
CA VAL A 11 3.76 -11.45 0.62
C VAL A 11 3.84 -11.86 -0.86
N SER A 12 4.26 -10.96 -1.75
CA SER A 12 4.44 -11.26 -3.17
C SER A 12 5.62 -10.48 -3.75
N VAL A 13 6.43 -11.13 -4.58
CA VAL A 13 7.52 -10.50 -5.32
C VAL A 13 7.62 -11.10 -6.71
N ILE A 14 7.52 -10.24 -7.72
CA ILE A 14 7.90 -10.52 -9.10
C ILE A 14 9.01 -9.55 -9.48
N ARG A 15 10.23 -10.06 -9.58
CA ARG A 15 11.42 -9.24 -9.85
C ARG A 15 11.22 -8.29 -11.03
N ASN A 16 11.55 -7.01 -10.82
CA ASN A 16 11.44 -5.92 -11.80
C ASN A 16 10.02 -5.69 -12.37
N LYS A 17 8.98 -6.15 -11.66
CA LYS A 17 7.59 -6.01 -12.09
C LYS A 17 6.66 -5.62 -10.97
N GLU A 18 6.70 -6.34 -9.85
CA GLU A 18 5.72 -6.15 -8.79
C GLU A 18 6.28 -6.58 -7.44
N PHE A 19 5.86 -5.91 -6.37
CA PHE A 19 5.90 -6.47 -5.04
C PHE A 19 4.70 -5.99 -4.21
N THR A 20 4.31 -6.80 -3.23
CA THR A 20 3.17 -6.52 -2.36
C THR A 20 3.57 -6.73 -0.90
N ASP A 21 3.40 -5.68 -0.11
CA ASP A 21 3.49 -5.74 1.34
C ASP A 21 2.08 -5.84 1.92
N LYS A 22 1.92 -6.63 2.98
CA LYS A 22 0.69 -6.81 3.72
C LYS A 22 0.86 -6.31 5.14
N THR A 23 -0.11 -5.56 5.64
CA THR A 23 -0.23 -5.22 7.06
C THR A 23 -1.58 -5.69 7.57
N SER A 24 -1.57 -6.44 8.66
CA SER A 24 -2.80 -6.88 9.33
C SER A 24 -3.06 -6.01 10.55
N ILE A 25 -4.33 -5.61 10.72
CA ILE A 25 -4.76 -4.87 11.91
C ILE A 25 -5.81 -5.73 12.62
N PRO A 26 -5.51 -6.17 13.87
CA PRO A 26 -6.45 -6.96 14.66
C PRO A 26 -7.83 -6.30 14.71
N ASP A 27 -8.87 -7.11 14.50
CA ASP A 27 -10.30 -6.71 14.51
C ASP A 27 -10.73 -5.67 13.45
N VAL A 28 -9.81 -5.20 12.60
CA VAL A 28 -10.10 -4.22 11.55
C VAL A 28 -10.09 -4.90 10.18
N GLY A 29 -8.95 -5.43 9.75
CA GLY A 29 -8.79 -5.99 8.42
C GLY A 29 -7.33 -6.09 7.98
N ASP A 30 -7.14 -6.48 6.73
CA ASP A 30 -5.87 -6.52 6.05
C ASP A 30 -5.74 -5.35 5.08
N ILE A 31 -4.53 -4.82 4.97
CA ILE A 31 -4.16 -3.79 4.00
C ILE A 31 -3.04 -4.35 3.13
N TYR A 32 -3.22 -4.28 1.82
CA TYR A 32 -2.22 -4.67 0.84
C TYR A 32 -1.71 -3.42 0.12
N PHE A 33 -0.39 -3.23 0.16
CA PHE A 33 0.31 -2.17 -0.56
C PHE A 33 0.99 -2.78 -1.77
N ILE A 34 0.42 -2.57 -2.94
CA ILE A 34 0.84 -3.19 -4.20
C ILE A 34 1.62 -2.16 -5.01
N HIS A 35 2.82 -2.54 -5.41
CA HIS A 35 3.73 -1.70 -6.19
C HIS A 35 4.03 -2.37 -7.50
N GLU A 36 3.64 -1.74 -8.59
CA GLU A 36 3.87 -2.24 -9.95
C GLU A 36 4.82 -1.33 -10.70
N LEU A 37 5.76 -1.93 -11.41
CA LEU A 37 6.76 -1.27 -12.21
C LEU A 37 6.57 -1.67 -13.67
N THR A 38 6.24 -0.68 -14.49
CA THR A 38 6.11 -0.85 -15.94
C THR A 38 7.16 0.00 -16.63
N SER A 39 8.05 -0.64 -17.38
CA SER A 39 9.07 0.06 -18.16
C SER A 39 8.67 0.16 -19.63
N GLU A 40 8.47 1.37 -20.12
CA GLU A 40 8.07 1.66 -21.51
C GLU A 40 8.81 2.90 -22.03
N ASN A 41 9.32 2.82 -23.26
CA ASN A 41 9.94 3.95 -23.96
C ASN A 41 11.06 4.68 -23.19
N GLY A 42 11.84 3.94 -22.39
CA GLY A 42 12.93 4.50 -21.57
C GLY A 42 12.47 5.16 -20.26
N TRP A 43 11.18 5.12 -19.97
CA TRP A 43 10.61 5.58 -18.70
C TRP A 43 10.16 4.38 -17.87
N THR A 44 10.19 4.54 -16.55
CA THR A 44 9.58 3.58 -15.62
C THR A 44 8.40 4.27 -14.95
N THR A 45 7.21 3.72 -15.17
CA THR A 45 6.00 4.07 -14.46
C THR A 45 5.92 3.22 -13.20
N ILE A 46 5.74 3.86 -12.06
CA ILE A 46 5.47 3.19 -10.79
C ILE A 46 3.98 3.42 -10.48
N ARG A 47 3.21 2.34 -10.40
CA ARG A 47 1.82 2.37 -9.93
C ARG A 47 1.78 1.83 -8.51
N HIS A 48 1.29 2.65 -7.59
CA HIS A 48 1.03 2.25 -6.21
C HIS A 48 -0.47 2.11 -6.01
N SER A 49 -0.90 0.94 -5.57
CA SER A 49 -2.30 0.62 -5.27
C SER A 49 -2.38 0.17 -3.82
N VAL A 50 -3.45 0.55 -3.12
CA VAL A 50 -3.74 0.04 -1.78
C VAL A 50 -5.10 -0.63 -1.80
N GLU A 51 -5.17 -1.83 -1.25
CA GLU A 51 -6.41 -2.59 -1.09
C GLU A 51 -6.68 -2.80 0.41
N PHE A 52 -7.92 -2.60 0.83
CA PHE A 52 -8.37 -2.86 2.19
C PHE A 52 -9.41 -3.98 2.18
N VAL A 53 -9.17 -5.00 3.00
CA VAL A 53 -10.04 -6.17 3.15
C VAL A 53 -10.51 -6.27 4.61
N PRO A 54 -11.77 -5.91 4.92
CA PRO A 54 -12.28 -5.96 6.28
C PRO A 54 -12.40 -7.40 6.82
N ASN A 55 -12.12 -7.58 8.11
CA ASN A 55 -12.13 -8.90 8.74
C ASN A 55 -13.55 -9.45 8.94
N ASN A 56 -13.94 -10.44 8.14
CA ASN A 56 -15.19 -11.22 8.30
C ASN A 56 -16.45 -10.37 8.54
N ARG A 57 -16.48 -9.14 8.03
CA ARG A 57 -17.60 -8.21 8.15
C ARG A 57 -17.76 -7.39 6.88
N ALA A 58 -18.94 -6.80 6.70
CA ALA A 58 -19.15 -5.80 5.66
C ALA A 58 -18.35 -4.52 5.96
N ASP A 59 -18.04 -3.80 4.89
CA ASP A 59 -17.46 -2.45 4.93
C ASP A 59 -18.44 -1.45 5.55
N SER A 60 -17.87 -0.40 6.15
CA SER A 60 -18.59 0.64 6.89
C SER A 60 -18.05 2.03 6.55
N SER A 61 -18.78 3.09 6.91
CA SER A 61 -18.30 4.47 6.74
C SER A 61 -17.04 4.76 7.57
N GLU A 62 -16.84 4.06 8.68
CA GLU A 62 -15.62 4.18 9.50
C GLU A 62 -14.40 3.63 8.75
N ASP A 63 -14.57 2.57 7.95
CA ASP A 63 -13.51 2.03 7.10
C ASP A 63 -13.06 3.03 6.05
N ALA A 64 -14.02 3.74 5.43
CA ALA A 64 -13.68 4.79 4.47
C ALA A 64 -12.83 5.90 5.12
N GLY A 65 -13.18 6.29 6.36
CA GLY A 65 -12.40 7.25 7.14
C GLY A 65 -10.99 6.75 7.43
N PHE A 66 -10.87 5.52 7.92
CA PHE A 66 -9.59 4.88 8.21
C PHE A 66 -8.71 4.75 6.96
N VAL A 67 -9.26 4.18 5.88
CA VAL A 67 -8.56 4.00 4.60
C VAL A 67 -8.10 5.34 4.03
N SER A 68 -8.91 6.40 4.13
CA SER A 68 -8.52 7.74 3.66
C SER A 68 -7.26 8.29 4.35
N GLN A 69 -7.04 7.93 5.62
CA GLN A 69 -5.85 8.34 6.37
C GLN A 69 -4.60 7.57 5.93
N ILE A 70 -4.72 6.27 5.62
CA ILE A 70 -3.60 5.51 5.04
C ILE A 70 -3.14 6.15 3.73
N PHE A 71 -4.09 6.56 2.90
CA PHE A 71 -3.80 7.17 1.61
C PHE A 71 -3.23 8.59 1.69
N SER A 72 -3.33 9.30 2.82
CA SER A 72 -2.87 10.70 2.89
C SER A 72 -1.37 10.85 2.65
N ASP A 73 -0.60 9.83 3.03
CA ASP A 73 0.86 9.87 3.03
C ASP A 73 1.48 9.26 1.76
N VAL A 74 0.66 8.56 0.96
CA VAL A 74 1.08 7.90 -0.28
C VAL A 74 1.65 8.90 -1.30
N PRO A 75 0.98 10.04 -1.62
CA PRO A 75 1.52 10.97 -2.61
C PRO A 75 2.91 11.49 -2.23
N ALA A 76 3.10 11.90 -0.97
CA ALA A 76 4.38 12.41 -0.48
C ALA A 76 5.50 11.35 -0.57
N SER A 77 5.18 10.10 -0.25
CA SER A 77 6.09 8.97 -0.35
C SER A 77 6.52 8.71 -1.81
N ILE A 78 5.56 8.74 -2.75
CA ILE A 78 5.85 8.56 -4.18
C ILE A 78 6.70 9.71 -4.74
N PHE A 79 6.40 10.96 -4.39
CA PHE A 79 7.22 12.11 -4.85
C PHE A 79 8.63 12.08 -4.27
N SER A 80 8.84 11.46 -3.11
CA SER A 80 10.18 11.26 -2.54
C SER A 80 11.03 10.30 -3.37
N LEU A 81 10.42 9.33 -4.06
CA LEU A 81 11.14 8.45 -5.00
C LEU A 81 11.68 9.20 -6.21
N ILE A 82 10.97 10.23 -6.69
CA ILE A 82 11.46 11.08 -7.78
C ILE A 82 12.76 11.75 -7.36
N LYS A 83 12.85 12.23 -6.12
CA LYS A 83 14.09 12.81 -5.61
C LYS A 83 15.22 11.77 -5.58
N ALA A 84 14.97 10.60 -4.99
CA ALA A 84 15.97 9.53 -4.90
C ALA A 84 16.44 9.00 -6.27
N ALA A 85 15.60 9.04 -7.30
CA ALA A 85 15.96 8.60 -8.65
C ALA A 85 16.84 9.61 -9.42
N ASN A 86 16.94 10.86 -8.94
CA ASN A 86 17.71 11.93 -9.56
C ASN A 86 18.94 12.36 -8.75
N ASP A 87 19.12 11.80 -7.55
CA ASP A 87 20.33 11.96 -6.71
C ASP A 87 21.40 10.92 -7.13
#